data_AF-A0A1T4KFX8-F1
#
_entry.id   AF-A0A1T4KFX8-F1
#
_cell.length_a   1.000
_cell.length_b   1.000
_cell.length_c   1.000
_cell.angle_alpha   90.00
_cell.angle_beta   90.00
_cell.angle_gamma   90.00
#
_symmetry.space_group_name_H-M   'P 1'
#
loop_
_entity.id
_entity.type
_entity.pdbx_description
1 polymer ?
#
loop_
_entity_poly.entity_id
_entity_poly.type
_entity_poly.pdbx_seq_one_letter_code
_entity_poly.pdbx_strand_id
1 'polypeptide(L)'
;MLLLESIVSTINSILWDYILIVALVGTGIIISIRLGFPQIRHFTWGAKKVFGGVFKKGENREGSMSSFQALATAVAAQIGTGNIAGVATAITLGGPGAVFWMWVSAFFGMSTIFVEATLAQKYRETTKNGQLVGGPAYYIKNGLGSKSLASFFAVSIILALGFIGNMVQSNSIADVVSRAFSIPQLGIGVIIAFFAALIFIGGMKRIASFTETIVPIMAMIYIIGSILILILFRQNIILTLKAIFIGAFSSKSILGGAAGVGMQQAIRYGVARGLFSNEAGMGSTPNSHAVADVEHPAEQGLSAMIAVCIDTMLVCTATTLIILTTGAQNLGAEGAGVTQEAFNLAFGPIGQKFLAICLTFFAFTTIIGWYYFGENNIRFLFKGKKAIRIYQVIVLIFIILGSFQKVDLVWSLADMFNGIMVIPNLIGVLFLFKESKAILKDYDSQILRGEKLHYKYEYENNELKDYQK
;
A
#
# COMPACT_ATOMS: atom_id res chain seq x y z
N MET A 1 -15.56 23.05 10.67
CA MET A 1 -15.00 22.63 9.37
C MET A 1 -13.70 23.37 9.08
N LEU A 2 -13.71 24.72 9.01
CA LEU A 2 -12.51 25.53 8.76
C LEU A 2 -11.32 25.30 9.72
N LEU A 3 -11.59 25.15 11.03
CA LEU A 3 -10.53 24.86 12.01
C LEU A 3 -9.88 23.48 11.79
N LEU A 4 -10.68 22.46 11.47
CA LEU A 4 -10.19 21.12 11.19
C LEU A 4 -9.33 21.12 9.91
N GLU A 5 -9.82 21.76 8.84
CA GLU A 5 -9.08 21.90 7.59
C GLU A 5 -7.76 22.64 7.78
N SER A 6 -7.75 23.72 8.59
CA SER A 6 -6.53 24.47 8.92
C SER A 6 -5.52 23.64 9.71
N ILE A 7 -5.96 22.85 10.69
CA ILE A 7 -5.09 21.98 11.49
C ILE A 7 -4.49 20.89 10.59
N VAL A 8 -5.34 20.20 9.81
CA VAL A 8 -4.92 19.13 8.89
C VAL A 8 -3.91 19.66 7.87
N SER A 9 -4.19 20.83 7.27
CA SER A 9 -3.29 21.46 6.31
C SER A 9 -1.94 21.81 6.93
N THR A 10 -1.92 22.37 8.15
CA THR A 10 -0.68 22.73 8.85
C THR A 10 0.18 21.49 9.14
N ILE A 11 -0.43 20.41 9.64
CA ILE A 11 0.29 19.17 9.94
C ILE A 11 0.81 18.55 8.64
N ASN A 12 -0.01 18.51 7.58
CA ASN A 12 0.40 17.97 6.29
C ASN A 12 1.58 18.73 5.70
N SER A 13 1.60 20.06 5.79
CA SER A 13 2.74 20.84 5.32
C SER A 13 4.01 20.51 6.08
N ILE A 14 3.96 20.40 7.41
CA ILE A 14 5.14 20.01 8.20
C ILE A 14 5.64 18.62 7.82
N LEU A 15 4.72 17.65 7.77
CA LEU A 15 5.06 16.25 7.54
C LEU A 15 5.54 16.01 6.11
N TRP A 16 4.75 16.40 5.11
CA TRP A 16 4.99 16.02 3.72
C TRP A 16 5.85 17.02 2.94
N ASP A 17 5.89 18.30 3.32
CA ASP A 17 6.68 19.28 2.57
C ASP A 17 8.15 19.26 3.02
N TYR A 18 8.44 18.83 4.27
CA TYR A 18 9.77 18.94 4.86
C TYR A 18 10.37 17.61 5.38
N ILE A 19 9.58 16.76 6.03
CA ILE A 19 10.13 15.66 6.86
C ILE A 19 10.07 14.31 6.15
N LEU A 20 8.87 13.84 5.82
CA LEU A 20 8.61 12.44 5.47
C LEU A 20 9.18 12.03 4.12
N ILE A 21 9.22 12.94 3.14
CA ILE A 21 9.82 12.68 1.83
C ILE A 21 11.29 12.32 2.00
N VAL A 22 12.04 13.18 2.69
CA VAL A 22 13.46 12.97 2.95
C VAL A 22 13.68 11.74 3.82
N ALA A 23 12.86 11.57 4.86
CA ALA A 23 13.00 10.46 5.78
C ALA A 23 12.73 9.11 5.10
N LEU A 24 11.67 8.96 4.30
CA LEU A 24 11.29 7.71 3.65
C LEU A 24 12.21 7.36 2.49
N VAL A 25 12.44 8.30 1.55
CA VAL A 25 13.33 8.06 0.41
C VAL A 25 14.78 7.94 0.88
N GLY A 26 15.22 8.79 1.81
CA GLY A 26 16.55 8.73 2.40
C GLY A 26 16.80 7.41 3.13
N THR A 27 15.81 6.91 3.89
CA THR A 27 15.89 5.58 4.52
C THR A 27 15.99 4.48 3.46
N GLY A 28 15.16 4.52 2.42
CA GLY A 28 15.23 3.56 1.31
C GLY A 28 16.60 3.55 0.63
N ILE A 29 17.18 4.72 0.35
CA ILE A 29 18.54 4.86 -0.21
C ILE A 29 19.58 4.25 0.73
N ILE A 30 19.55 4.59 2.01
CA ILE A 30 20.50 4.07 3.01
C ILE A 30 20.40 2.55 3.09
N ILE A 31 19.19 2.00 3.18
CA ILE A 31 18.96 0.55 3.26
C ILE A 31 19.41 -0.13 1.97
N SER A 32 19.06 0.42 0.80
CA SER A 32 19.53 -0.10 -0.49
C SER A 32 21.04 -0.21 -0.52
N ILE A 33 21.78 0.85 -0.17
CA ILE A 33 23.23 0.82 -0.17
C ILE A 33 23.76 -0.20 0.86
N ARG A 34 23.18 -0.23 2.07
CA ARG A 34 23.67 -1.09 3.17
C ARG A 34 23.41 -2.57 2.94
N LEU A 35 22.32 -2.94 2.27
CA LEU A 35 22.01 -4.32 1.88
C LEU A 35 22.65 -4.69 0.52
N GLY A 36 23.23 -3.73 -0.19
CA GLY A 36 23.89 -3.94 -1.48
C GLY A 36 22.90 -4.09 -2.64
N PHE A 37 21.85 -3.28 -2.67
CA PHE A 37 20.81 -3.21 -3.71
C PHE A 37 20.08 -4.55 -3.93
N PRO A 38 19.35 -5.07 -2.92
CA PRO A 38 18.58 -6.32 -3.06
C PRO A 38 17.55 -6.24 -4.21
N GLN A 39 16.99 -5.06 -4.47
CA GLN A 39 16.06 -4.81 -5.59
C GLN A 39 16.68 -4.93 -6.98
N ILE A 40 18.00 -5.02 -7.08
CA ILE A 40 18.69 -5.37 -8.32
C ILE A 40 19.15 -6.83 -8.26
N ARG A 41 19.88 -7.19 -7.19
CA ARG A 41 20.55 -8.50 -7.07
C ARG A 41 19.59 -9.68 -6.95
N HIS A 42 18.46 -9.50 -6.27
CA HIS A 42 17.54 -10.59 -5.91
C HIS A 42 16.17 -10.48 -6.57
N PHE A 43 15.95 -9.49 -7.43
CA PHE A 43 14.67 -9.25 -8.07
C PHE A 43 14.19 -10.45 -8.90
N THR A 44 15.06 -10.98 -9.76
CA THR A 44 14.71 -12.10 -10.65
C THR A 44 14.31 -13.34 -9.88
N TRP A 45 15.01 -13.61 -8.78
CA TRP A 45 14.71 -14.75 -7.93
C TRP A 45 13.43 -14.56 -7.11
N GLY A 46 13.24 -13.38 -6.53
CA GLY A 46 11.98 -13.00 -5.87
C GLY A 46 10.78 -13.15 -6.82
N ALA A 47 10.91 -12.63 -8.04
CA ALA A 47 9.89 -12.74 -9.07
C ALA A 47 9.63 -14.22 -9.45
N LYS A 48 10.68 -15.02 -9.67
CA LYS A 48 10.54 -16.44 -9.99
C LYS A 48 9.83 -17.21 -8.87
N LYS A 49 10.11 -16.88 -7.61
CA LYS A 49 9.45 -17.51 -6.46
C LYS A 49 7.97 -17.12 -6.37
N VAL A 50 7.66 -15.84 -6.51
CA VAL A 50 6.29 -15.32 -6.51
C VAL A 50 5.49 -15.92 -7.67
N PHE A 51 5.95 -15.77 -8.91
CA PHE A 51 5.23 -16.19 -10.11
C PHE A 51 5.24 -17.71 -10.33
N GLY A 52 6.29 -18.41 -9.91
CA GLY A 52 6.37 -19.88 -9.97
C GLY A 52 5.51 -20.60 -8.93
N GLY A 53 5.04 -19.88 -7.90
CA GLY A 53 4.19 -20.40 -6.84
C GLY A 53 2.69 -20.10 -6.98
N VAL A 54 2.28 -19.22 -7.90
CA VAL A 54 0.91 -18.67 -8.02
C VAL A 54 -0.17 -19.75 -8.13
N PHE A 55 0.14 -20.89 -8.75
CA PHE A 55 -0.82 -22.00 -8.95
C PHE A 55 -0.62 -23.19 -8.00
N LYS A 56 0.34 -23.12 -7.07
CA LYS A 56 0.59 -24.20 -6.11
C LYS A 56 -0.20 -23.93 -4.83
N LYS A 57 -1.27 -24.69 -4.60
CA LYS A 57 -1.92 -24.76 -3.28
C LYS A 57 -1.00 -25.51 -2.33
N GLY A 58 -0.29 -24.77 -1.48
CA GLY A 58 0.45 -25.35 -0.36
C GLY A 58 -0.48 -25.64 0.81
N GLU A 59 -0.23 -26.73 1.53
CA GLU A 59 -0.75 -26.89 2.89
C GLU A 59 -0.02 -25.89 3.79
N ASN A 60 -0.76 -25.07 4.52
CA ASN A 60 -0.19 -24.18 5.54
C ASN A 60 -0.64 -24.66 6.91
N ARG A 61 0.15 -24.36 7.93
CA ARG A 61 -0.27 -24.52 9.33
C ARG A 61 -1.61 -23.82 9.59
N GLU A 62 -2.44 -24.42 10.43
CA GLU A 62 -3.66 -23.74 10.88
C GLU A 62 -3.32 -22.42 11.58
N GLY A 63 -3.94 -21.32 11.14
CA GLY A 63 -3.71 -20.01 11.73
C GLY A 63 -2.60 -19.19 11.07
N SER A 64 -2.08 -19.62 9.92
CA SER A 64 -1.15 -18.87 9.06
C SER A 64 -1.71 -18.66 7.64
N MET A 65 -0.98 -17.90 6.83
CA MET A 65 -1.21 -17.74 5.39
C MET A 65 -0.10 -18.43 4.60
N SER A 66 -0.38 -18.83 3.36
CA SER A 66 0.71 -19.15 2.43
C SER A 66 1.48 -17.88 2.07
N SER A 67 2.70 -18.05 1.54
CA SER A 67 3.45 -16.92 0.98
C SER A 67 2.67 -16.18 -0.11
N PHE A 68 1.87 -16.88 -0.93
CA PHE A 68 1.07 -16.25 -1.97
C PHE A 68 -0.15 -15.52 -1.39
N GLN A 69 -0.82 -16.08 -0.38
CA GLN A 69 -1.92 -15.42 0.31
C GLN A 69 -1.47 -14.14 1.01
N ALA A 70 -0.30 -14.17 1.66
CA ALA A 70 0.29 -13.00 2.29
C ALA A 70 0.65 -11.92 1.25
N LEU A 71 1.24 -12.32 0.13
CA LEU A 71 1.51 -11.45 -1.01
C LEU A 71 0.23 -10.86 -1.58
N ALA A 72 -0.78 -11.67 -1.89
CA ALA A 72 -2.05 -11.22 -2.44
C ALA A 72 -2.76 -10.26 -1.47
N THR A 73 -2.67 -10.50 -0.16
CA THR A 73 -3.20 -9.58 0.85
C THR A 73 -2.42 -8.27 0.94
N ALA A 74 -1.09 -8.30 0.78
CA ALA A 74 -0.27 -7.09 0.68
C ALA A 74 -0.60 -6.28 -0.58
N VAL A 75 -0.68 -6.97 -1.72
CA VAL A 75 -1.03 -6.37 -3.02
C VAL A 75 -2.47 -5.86 -3.03
N ALA A 76 -3.42 -6.53 -2.37
CA ALA A 76 -4.78 -6.03 -2.16
C ALA A 76 -4.79 -4.68 -1.42
N ALA A 77 -3.94 -4.55 -0.40
CA ALA A 77 -3.82 -3.31 0.37
C ALA A 77 -3.16 -2.18 -0.44
N GLN A 78 -2.16 -2.51 -1.25
CA GLN A 78 -1.43 -1.53 -2.07
C GLN A 78 -2.23 -1.09 -3.30
N ILE A 79 -2.78 -2.07 -4.05
CA ILE A 79 -3.51 -1.84 -5.30
C ILE A 79 -4.95 -1.45 -5.02
N GLY A 80 -5.16 -0.14 -4.90
CA GLY A 80 -6.43 0.46 -4.55
C GLY A 80 -6.69 1.78 -5.26
N THR A 81 -7.43 2.63 -4.57
CA THR A 81 -7.66 4.02 -4.98
C THR A 81 -6.34 4.80 -5.18
N GLY A 82 -5.28 4.49 -4.44
CA GLY A 82 -3.97 5.13 -4.59
C GLY A 82 -3.40 5.06 -6.01
N ASN A 83 -3.52 3.91 -6.65
CA ASN A 83 -3.00 3.67 -8.00
C ASN A 83 -3.81 4.34 -9.11
N ILE A 84 -5.04 4.77 -8.79
CA ILE A 84 -5.99 5.36 -9.73
C ILE A 84 -6.07 6.86 -9.43
N ALA A 85 -6.72 7.22 -8.33
CA ALA A 85 -6.92 8.60 -7.89
C ALA A 85 -5.63 9.25 -7.36
N GLY A 86 -4.77 8.50 -6.66
CA GLY A 86 -3.52 9.03 -6.14
C GLY A 86 -2.53 9.37 -7.28
N VAL A 87 -2.41 8.51 -8.29
CA VAL A 87 -1.67 8.78 -9.53
C VAL A 87 -2.25 9.99 -10.26
N ALA A 88 -3.57 10.05 -10.43
CA ALA A 88 -4.23 11.21 -11.04
C ALA A 88 -3.90 12.51 -10.30
N THR A 89 -4.00 12.51 -8.97
CA THR A 89 -3.66 13.65 -8.11
C THR A 89 -2.18 14.04 -8.24
N ALA A 90 -1.28 13.06 -8.36
CA ALA A 90 0.14 13.33 -8.57
C ALA A 90 0.39 14.04 -9.91
N ILE A 91 -0.31 13.64 -10.96
CA ILE A 91 -0.19 14.22 -12.29
C ILE A 91 -0.84 15.61 -12.35
N THR A 92 -2.03 15.78 -11.79
CA THR A 92 -2.75 17.07 -11.86
C THR A 92 -2.08 18.14 -11.02
N LEU A 93 -1.56 17.80 -9.83
CA LEU A 93 -0.96 18.78 -8.92
C LEU A 93 0.57 18.87 -9.05
N GLY A 94 1.25 17.76 -9.36
CA GLY A 94 2.71 17.71 -9.51
C GLY A 94 3.21 17.74 -10.96
N GLY A 95 2.30 17.64 -11.93
CA GLY A 95 2.64 17.50 -13.35
C GLY A 95 3.19 16.11 -13.72
N PRO A 96 3.49 15.88 -15.02
CA PRO A 96 4.01 14.60 -15.49
C PRO A 96 5.31 14.15 -14.81
N GLY A 97 6.12 15.10 -14.33
CA GLY A 97 7.37 14.83 -13.61
C GLY A 97 7.19 14.09 -12.29
N ALA A 98 6.02 14.18 -11.66
CA ALA A 98 5.73 13.49 -10.41
C ALA A 98 5.86 11.96 -10.57
N VAL A 99 5.54 11.43 -11.75
CA VAL A 99 5.60 9.99 -12.05
C VAL A 99 7.02 9.46 -11.92
N PHE A 100 8.02 10.21 -12.39
CA PHE A 100 9.42 9.81 -12.23
C PHE A 100 9.78 9.63 -10.75
N TRP A 101 9.33 10.56 -9.90
CA TRP A 101 9.55 10.51 -8.47
C TRP A 101 8.74 9.42 -7.76
N MET A 102 7.58 9.02 -8.31
CA MET A 102 6.89 7.79 -7.89
C MET A 102 7.75 6.55 -8.16
N TRP A 103 8.38 6.45 -9.35
CA TRP A 103 9.28 5.33 -9.66
C TRP A 103 10.53 5.30 -8.79
N VAL A 104 11.14 6.45 -8.53
CA VAL A 104 12.29 6.57 -7.61
C VAL A 104 11.90 6.12 -6.21
N SER A 105 10.75 6.59 -5.71
CA SER A 105 10.21 6.17 -4.43
C SER A 105 10.00 4.66 -4.35
N ALA A 106 9.36 4.04 -5.37
CA ALA A 106 9.15 2.60 -5.39
C ALA A 106 10.45 1.81 -5.48
N PHE A 107 11.41 2.27 -6.28
CA PHE A 107 12.71 1.61 -6.43
C PHE A 107 13.46 1.49 -5.10
N PHE A 108 13.56 2.59 -4.35
CA PHE A 108 14.17 2.57 -3.02
C PHE A 108 13.24 1.96 -1.96
N GLY A 109 11.93 2.10 -2.13
CA GLY A 109 10.90 1.49 -1.29
C GLY A 109 10.95 -0.04 -1.27
N MET A 110 11.35 -0.69 -2.38
CA MET A 110 11.58 -2.15 -2.41
C MET A 110 12.59 -2.58 -1.33
N SER A 111 13.67 -1.83 -1.12
CA SER A 111 14.61 -2.13 -0.03
C SER A 111 14.00 -1.95 1.35
N THR A 112 13.21 -0.90 1.55
CA THR A 112 12.54 -0.63 2.83
C THR A 112 11.55 -1.73 3.17
N ILE A 113 10.67 -2.11 2.24
CA ILE A 113 9.67 -3.16 2.47
C ILE A 113 10.33 -4.53 2.70
N PHE A 114 11.47 -4.81 2.05
CA PHE A 114 12.25 -6.02 2.34
C PHE A 114 12.63 -6.09 3.82
N VAL A 115 13.16 -5.00 4.37
CA VAL A 115 13.50 -4.91 5.79
C VAL A 115 12.27 -5.06 6.66
N GLU A 116 11.20 -4.33 6.36
CA GLU A 116 9.97 -4.39 7.16
C GLU A 116 9.36 -5.80 7.20
N ALA A 117 9.26 -6.48 6.05
CA ALA A 117 8.70 -7.83 5.96
C ALA A 117 9.60 -8.89 6.62
N THR A 118 10.94 -8.76 6.51
CA THR A 118 11.87 -9.68 7.19
C THR A 118 11.84 -9.50 8.71
N LEU A 119 11.76 -8.27 9.21
CA LEU A 119 11.59 -8.00 10.65
C LEU A 119 10.24 -8.51 11.14
N ALA A 120 9.17 -8.32 10.37
CA ALA A 120 7.84 -8.80 10.71
C ALA A 120 7.77 -10.33 10.84
N GLN A 121 8.52 -11.06 10.00
CA GLN A 121 8.71 -12.50 10.11
C GLN A 121 9.56 -12.89 11.34
N LYS A 122 10.71 -12.23 11.54
CA LYS A 122 11.61 -12.53 12.67
C LYS A 122 10.92 -12.37 14.03
N TYR A 123 10.13 -11.32 14.18
CA TYR A 123 9.51 -10.92 15.45
C TYR A 123 8.03 -11.31 15.58
N ARG A 124 7.54 -12.22 14.74
CA ARG A 124 6.18 -12.75 14.85
C ARG A 124 6.02 -13.60 16.12
N GLU A 125 4.80 -13.66 16.63
CA GLU A 125 4.41 -14.42 17.82
C GLU A 125 3.24 -15.35 17.47
N THR A 126 3.06 -16.40 18.26
CA THR A 126 1.88 -17.28 18.16
C THR A 126 0.88 -16.92 19.27
N THR A 127 -0.37 -16.66 18.87
CA THR A 127 -1.48 -16.53 19.83
C THR A 127 -1.81 -17.89 20.43
N LYS A 128 -2.47 -17.94 21.60
CA LYS A 128 -2.92 -19.20 22.21
C LYS A 128 -3.81 -20.07 21.32
N ASN A 129 -4.52 -19.46 20.37
CA ASN A 129 -5.38 -20.17 19.44
C ASN A 129 -4.59 -20.71 18.21
N GLY A 130 -3.26 -20.70 18.27
CA GLY A 130 -2.38 -21.16 17.19
C GLY A 130 -2.21 -20.18 16.02
N GLN A 131 -2.85 -18.99 16.06
CA GLN A 131 -2.73 -18.01 14.98
C GLN A 131 -1.40 -17.25 15.08
N LEU A 132 -0.70 -17.11 13.96
CA LEU A 132 0.45 -16.23 13.85
C LEU A 132 0.00 -14.76 13.86
N VAL A 133 0.75 -13.91 14.54
CA VAL A 133 0.58 -12.45 14.55
C VAL A 133 1.95 -11.78 14.50
N GLY A 134 2.04 -10.61 13.88
CA GLY A 134 3.30 -9.87 13.78
C GLY A 134 3.14 -8.52 13.09
N GLY A 135 4.20 -7.98 12.49
CA GLY A 135 4.22 -6.64 11.90
C GLY A 135 4.91 -5.60 12.80
N PRO A 136 4.81 -4.30 12.51
CA PRO A 136 5.68 -3.31 13.15
C PRO A 136 5.49 -3.12 14.63
N ALA A 137 4.26 -3.21 15.14
CA ALA A 137 4.04 -3.18 16.58
C ALA A 137 4.86 -4.27 17.30
N TYR A 138 5.05 -5.44 16.67
CA TYR A 138 5.79 -6.56 17.26
C TYR A 138 7.30 -6.38 17.16
N TYR A 139 7.84 -5.98 16.00
CA TYR A 139 9.29 -5.74 15.92
C TYR A 139 9.73 -4.47 16.66
N ILE A 140 8.86 -3.46 16.84
CA ILE A 140 9.14 -2.31 17.70
C ILE A 140 9.12 -2.74 19.17
N LYS A 141 8.15 -3.58 19.58
CA LYS A 141 8.07 -4.12 20.94
C LYS A 141 9.28 -5.00 21.26
N ASN A 142 9.60 -5.96 20.39
CA ASN A 142 10.55 -7.04 20.67
C ASN A 142 11.96 -6.72 20.18
N GLY A 143 12.12 -6.03 19.07
CA GLY A 143 13.43 -5.65 18.54
C GLY A 143 13.96 -4.37 19.15
N LEU A 144 13.16 -3.30 19.15
CA LEU A 144 13.57 -2.02 19.76
C LEU A 144 13.36 -2.00 21.29
N GLY A 145 12.55 -2.89 21.84
CA GLY A 145 12.24 -2.93 23.27
C GLY A 145 11.23 -1.87 23.73
N SER A 146 10.59 -1.13 22.82
CA SER A 146 9.73 0.01 23.16
C SER A 146 8.24 -0.32 23.03
N LYS A 147 7.63 -0.70 24.17
CA LYS A 147 6.17 -0.94 24.23
C LYS A 147 5.34 0.32 23.95
N SER A 148 5.84 1.49 24.36
CA SER A 148 5.16 2.77 24.14
C SER A 148 5.11 3.11 22.65
N LEU A 149 6.25 3.03 21.95
CA LEU A 149 6.31 3.31 20.52
C LEU A 149 5.51 2.28 19.70
N ALA A 150 5.53 1.01 20.11
CA ALA A 150 4.72 -0.04 19.49
C ALA A 150 3.22 0.20 19.67
N SER A 151 2.78 0.64 20.85
CA SER A 151 1.38 0.97 21.12
C SER A 151 0.95 2.21 20.34
N PHE A 152 1.84 3.20 20.22
CA PHE A 152 1.61 4.38 19.39
C PHE A 152 1.44 4.01 17.91
N PHE A 153 2.32 3.16 17.36
CA PHE A 153 2.16 2.62 16.00
C PHE A 153 0.83 1.87 15.84
N ALA A 154 0.48 1.00 16.79
CA ALA A 154 -0.74 0.21 16.70
C ALA A 154 -2.00 1.09 16.70
N VAL A 155 -2.04 2.16 17.51
CA VAL A 155 -3.15 3.12 17.49
C VAL A 155 -3.15 3.91 16.17
N SER A 156 -1.99 4.39 15.72
CA SER A 156 -1.92 5.22 14.52
C SER A 156 -2.33 4.45 13.26
N ILE A 157 -1.95 3.18 13.09
CA ILE A 157 -2.39 2.37 11.93
C ILE A 157 -3.88 2.04 11.96
N ILE A 158 -4.48 1.85 13.13
CA ILE A 158 -5.93 1.67 13.26
C ILE A 158 -6.66 2.93 12.77
N LEU A 159 -6.21 4.11 13.20
CA LEU A 159 -6.81 5.38 12.77
C LEU A 159 -6.54 5.64 11.29
N ALA A 160 -5.28 5.51 10.85
CA ALA A 160 -4.83 5.85 9.51
C ALA A 160 -5.45 4.96 8.44
N LEU A 161 -5.38 3.64 8.60
CA LEU A 161 -5.82 2.69 7.58
C LEU A 161 -7.17 2.06 7.91
N GLY A 162 -7.35 1.62 9.15
CA GLY A 162 -8.58 0.97 9.60
C GLY A 162 -9.80 1.89 9.48
N PHE A 163 -9.65 3.18 9.77
CA PHE A 163 -10.75 4.14 9.71
C PHE A 163 -10.65 5.10 8.53
N ILE A 164 -9.65 5.98 8.51
CA ILE A 164 -9.56 7.06 7.52
C ILE A 164 -9.23 6.53 6.13
N GLY A 165 -8.34 5.55 6.03
CA GLY A 165 -8.04 4.89 4.77
C GLY A 165 -9.28 4.24 4.14
N ASN A 166 -10.08 3.53 4.94
CA ASN A 166 -11.34 2.97 4.48
C ASN A 166 -12.36 4.02 4.03
N MET A 167 -12.32 5.24 4.58
CA MET A 167 -13.09 6.38 4.04
C MET A 167 -12.63 6.76 2.63
N VAL A 168 -11.31 6.87 2.38
CA VAL A 168 -10.77 7.24 1.06
C VAL A 168 -11.17 6.23 -0.02
N GLN A 169 -11.08 4.94 0.30
CA GLN A 169 -11.44 3.87 -0.63
C GLN A 169 -12.94 3.90 -0.96
N SER A 170 -13.79 3.94 0.06
CA SER A 170 -15.26 3.97 -0.12
C SER A 170 -15.74 5.23 -0.84
N ASN A 171 -15.11 6.39 -0.57
CA ASN A 171 -15.36 7.65 -1.26
C ASN A 171 -15.11 7.54 -2.77
N SER A 172 -13.96 6.99 -3.15
CA SER A 172 -13.58 6.90 -4.56
C SER A 172 -14.44 5.92 -5.34
N ILE A 173 -14.84 4.80 -4.71
CA ILE A 173 -15.84 3.89 -5.30
C ILE A 173 -17.16 4.63 -5.51
N ALA A 174 -17.65 5.32 -4.47
CA ALA A 174 -18.93 6.00 -4.52
C ALA A 174 -18.98 7.09 -5.59
N ASP A 175 -17.90 7.87 -5.76
CA ASP A 175 -17.81 8.90 -6.81
C ASP A 175 -17.90 8.29 -8.21
N VAL A 176 -17.02 7.33 -8.56
CA VAL A 176 -17.00 6.79 -9.94
C VAL A 176 -18.23 5.95 -10.28
N VAL A 177 -18.81 5.24 -9.30
CA VAL A 177 -20.02 4.44 -9.48
C VAL A 177 -21.23 5.36 -9.60
N SER A 178 -21.31 6.42 -8.80
CA SER A 178 -22.36 7.44 -8.93
C SER A 178 -22.32 8.09 -10.30
N ARG A 179 -21.14 8.46 -10.82
CA ARG A 179 -20.99 9.02 -12.17
C ARG A 179 -21.40 8.03 -13.28
N ALA A 180 -20.97 6.77 -13.17
CA ALA A 180 -21.20 5.77 -14.21
C ALA A 180 -22.63 5.20 -14.24
N PHE A 181 -23.31 5.14 -13.09
CA PHE A 181 -24.60 4.46 -12.94
C PHE A 181 -25.71 5.33 -12.33
N SER A 182 -25.42 6.59 -11.98
CA SER A 182 -26.39 7.52 -11.36
C SER A 182 -26.99 7.01 -10.04
N ILE A 183 -26.24 6.20 -9.29
CA ILE A 183 -26.65 5.69 -7.96
C ILE A 183 -26.16 6.66 -6.88
N PRO A 184 -27.00 7.06 -5.90
CA PRO A 184 -26.57 7.95 -4.82
C PRO A 184 -25.39 7.39 -4.01
N GLN A 185 -24.41 8.25 -3.73
CA GLN A 185 -23.18 7.90 -2.99
C GLN A 185 -23.41 7.22 -1.64
N LEU A 186 -24.43 7.64 -0.88
CA LEU A 186 -24.78 7.01 0.40
C LEU A 186 -25.24 5.57 0.20
N GLY A 187 -26.05 5.29 -0.83
CA GLY A 187 -26.51 3.94 -1.14
C GLY A 187 -25.34 3.02 -1.51
N ILE A 188 -24.37 3.53 -2.28
CA ILE A 188 -23.14 2.81 -2.62
C ILE A 188 -22.34 2.50 -1.34
N GLY A 189 -22.20 3.45 -0.43
CA GLY A 189 -21.52 3.25 0.86
C GLY A 189 -22.13 2.12 1.70
N VAL A 190 -23.46 2.07 1.79
CA VAL A 190 -24.19 1.00 2.49
C VAL A 190 -23.94 -0.36 1.83
N ILE A 191 -23.93 -0.43 0.50
CA ILE A 191 -23.65 -1.66 -0.25
C ILE A 191 -22.22 -2.14 0.01
N ILE A 192 -21.22 -1.23 -0.05
CA ILE A 192 -19.83 -1.56 0.26
C ILE A 192 -19.70 -2.09 1.68
N ALA A 193 -20.31 -1.43 2.67
CA ALA A 193 -20.28 -1.86 4.06
C ALA A 193 -20.93 -3.24 4.25
N PHE A 194 -22.04 -3.51 3.58
CA PHE A 194 -22.69 -4.82 3.61
C PHE A 194 -21.75 -5.94 3.12
N PHE A 195 -21.13 -5.79 1.95
CA PHE A 195 -20.21 -6.79 1.43
C PHE A 195 -18.93 -6.89 2.28
N ALA A 196 -18.41 -5.77 2.79
CA ALA A 196 -17.26 -5.76 3.69
C ALA A 196 -17.55 -6.57 4.97
N ALA A 197 -18.75 -6.40 5.56
CA ALA A 197 -19.16 -7.14 6.75
C ALA A 197 -19.16 -8.66 6.53
N LEU A 198 -19.63 -9.14 5.37
CA LEU A 198 -19.61 -10.58 5.03
C LEU A 198 -18.20 -11.18 5.02
N ILE A 199 -17.21 -10.39 4.60
CA ILE A 199 -15.79 -10.78 4.60
C ILE A 199 -15.22 -10.69 6.01
N PHE A 200 -15.42 -9.56 6.71
CA PHE A 200 -14.84 -9.31 8.04
C PHE A 200 -15.28 -10.35 9.07
N ILE A 201 -16.55 -10.76 9.04
CA ILE A 201 -17.10 -11.79 9.94
C ILE A 201 -16.40 -13.15 9.75
N GLY A 202 -15.92 -13.46 8.54
CA GLY A 202 -15.20 -14.69 8.25
C GLY A 202 -13.75 -14.72 8.74
N GLY A 203 -13.20 -13.58 9.17
CA GLY A 203 -11.84 -13.45 9.68
C GLY A 203 -10.74 -13.78 8.67
N MET A 204 -9.54 -14.03 9.18
CA MET A 204 -8.31 -14.19 8.38
C MET A 204 -8.43 -15.21 7.24
N LYS A 205 -9.05 -16.38 7.45
CA LYS A 205 -9.22 -17.41 6.42
C LYS A 205 -10.03 -16.90 5.22
N ARG A 206 -11.13 -16.16 5.47
CA ARG A 206 -11.98 -15.60 4.40
C ARG A 206 -11.29 -14.43 3.70
N ILE A 207 -10.56 -13.61 4.45
CA ILE A 207 -9.77 -12.50 3.90
C ILE A 207 -8.73 -13.03 2.93
N ALA A 208 -7.90 -14.00 3.36
CA ALA A 208 -6.87 -14.61 2.52
C ALA A 208 -7.45 -15.28 1.26
N SER A 209 -8.57 -16.01 1.40
CA SER A 209 -9.20 -16.70 0.27
C SER A 209 -9.83 -15.73 -0.75
N PHE A 210 -10.38 -14.61 -0.26
CA PHE A 210 -10.91 -13.58 -1.13
C PHE A 210 -9.77 -12.87 -1.89
N THR A 211 -8.73 -12.44 -1.19
CA THR A 211 -7.61 -11.69 -1.80
C THR A 211 -6.80 -12.56 -2.77
N GLU A 212 -6.49 -13.82 -2.43
CA GLU A 212 -5.74 -14.72 -3.32
C GLU A 212 -6.44 -14.95 -4.67
N THR A 213 -7.77 -14.89 -4.68
CA THR A 213 -8.58 -15.12 -5.88
C THR A 213 -8.80 -13.83 -6.67
N ILE A 214 -9.21 -12.75 -6.00
CA ILE A 214 -9.67 -11.53 -6.68
C ILE A 214 -8.51 -10.68 -7.17
N VAL A 215 -7.40 -10.60 -6.43
CA VAL A 215 -6.28 -9.69 -6.75
C VAL A 215 -5.64 -9.98 -8.12
N PRO A 216 -5.31 -11.22 -8.49
CA PRO A 216 -4.76 -11.51 -9.81
C PRO A 216 -5.75 -11.18 -10.94
N ILE A 217 -7.04 -11.46 -10.75
CA ILE A 217 -8.10 -11.24 -11.75
C ILE A 217 -8.28 -9.73 -11.98
N MET A 218 -8.44 -8.95 -10.92
CA MET A 218 -8.66 -7.50 -11.05
C MET A 218 -7.45 -6.81 -11.70
N ALA A 219 -6.22 -7.19 -11.32
CA ALA A 219 -5.01 -6.62 -11.89
C ALA A 219 -4.90 -6.94 -13.38
N MET A 220 -5.18 -8.19 -13.79
CA MET A 220 -5.17 -8.59 -15.19
C MET A 220 -6.19 -7.81 -16.03
N ILE A 221 -7.43 -7.70 -15.55
CA ILE A 221 -8.49 -6.95 -16.25
C ILE A 221 -8.09 -5.48 -16.45
N TYR A 222 -7.59 -4.84 -15.39
CA TYR A 222 -7.18 -3.43 -15.47
C TYR A 222 -6.00 -3.22 -16.44
N ILE A 223 -5.01 -4.10 -16.41
CA ILE A 223 -3.84 -4.01 -17.29
C ILE A 223 -4.22 -4.25 -18.76
N ILE A 224 -5.09 -5.22 -19.05
CA ILE A 224 -5.62 -5.41 -20.40
C ILE A 224 -6.35 -4.16 -20.88
N GLY A 225 -7.25 -3.59 -20.06
CA GLY A 225 -7.95 -2.35 -20.39
C GLY A 225 -6.98 -1.19 -20.65
N SER A 226 -5.93 -1.08 -19.84
CA SER A 226 -4.90 -0.06 -20.02
C SER A 226 -4.13 -0.23 -21.33
N ILE A 227 -3.71 -1.47 -21.65
CA ILE A 227 -3.02 -1.78 -22.91
C ILE A 227 -3.89 -1.40 -24.12
N LEU A 228 -5.20 -1.70 -24.08
CA LEU A 228 -6.11 -1.34 -25.17
C LEU A 228 -6.16 0.19 -25.38
N ILE A 229 -6.23 0.99 -24.31
CA ILE A 229 -6.15 2.46 -24.40
C ILE A 229 -4.81 2.88 -25.02
N LEU A 230 -3.70 2.30 -24.57
CA LEU A 230 -2.38 2.65 -25.11
C LEU A 230 -2.23 2.31 -26.60
N ILE A 231 -2.89 1.26 -27.10
CA ILE A 231 -2.92 0.94 -28.53
C ILE A 231 -3.70 2.01 -29.31
N LEU A 232 -4.82 2.49 -28.77
CA LEU A 232 -5.64 3.54 -29.37
C LEU A 232 -4.91 4.88 -29.41
N PHE A 233 -4.22 5.24 -28.32
CA PHE A 233 -3.48 6.51 -28.17
C PHE A 233 -1.97 6.37 -28.40
N ARG A 234 -1.55 5.36 -29.17
CA ARG A 234 -0.12 4.99 -29.36
C ARG A 234 0.79 6.13 -29.80
N GLN A 235 0.24 7.09 -30.56
CA GLN A 235 0.98 8.24 -31.09
C GLN A 235 1.53 9.13 -29.96
N ASN A 236 0.86 9.16 -28.80
CA ASN A 236 1.20 10.03 -27.68
C ASN A 236 2.14 9.36 -26.66
N ILE A 237 2.47 8.07 -26.81
CA ILE A 237 3.28 7.33 -25.84
C ILE A 237 4.68 7.94 -25.71
N ILE A 238 5.35 8.20 -26.84
CA ILE A 238 6.71 8.76 -26.83
C ILE A 238 6.71 10.18 -26.24
N LEU A 239 5.70 10.99 -26.59
CA LEU A 239 5.53 12.35 -26.05
C LEU A 239 5.30 12.31 -24.54
N THR A 240 4.48 11.37 -24.06
CA THR A 240 4.20 11.16 -22.64
C THR A 240 5.46 10.79 -21.87
N LEU A 241 6.24 9.83 -22.36
CA LEU A 241 7.50 9.44 -21.72
C LEU A 241 8.47 10.62 -21.66
N LYS A 242 8.61 11.39 -22.75
CA LYS A 242 9.42 12.61 -22.75
C LYS A 242 8.91 13.63 -21.71
N ALA A 243 7.60 13.84 -21.62
CA ALA A 243 7.02 14.77 -20.67
C ALA A 243 7.31 14.38 -19.21
N ILE A 244 7.31 13.09 -18.89
CA ILE A 244 7.67 12.59 -17.54
C ILE A 244 9.11 12.95 -17.20
N PHE A 245 10.07 12.60 -18.06
CA PHE A 245 11.49 12.89 -17.79
C PHE A 245 11.80 14.39 -17.81
N ILE A 246 11.23 15.14 -18.76
CA ILE A 246 11.42 16.60 -18.82
C ILE A 246 10.82 17.23 -17.58
N GLY A 247 9.56 16.91 -17.21
CA GLY A 247 8.91 17.48 -16.04
C GLY A 247 9.60 17.14 -14.71
N ALA A 248 10.28 16.00 -14.63
CA ALA A 248 10.99 15.58 -13.42
C ALA A 248 12.27 16.41 -13.16
N PHE A 249 12.91 16.86 -14.24
CA PHE A 249 14.21 17.54 -14.22
C PHE A 249 14.18 18.94 -14.86
N SER A 250 13.00 19.51 -15.13
CA SER A 250 12.89 20.82 -15.77
C SER A 250 13.26 21.94 -14.80
N SER A 251 14.56 22.11 -14.58
CA SER A 251 15.20 23.22 -13.88
C SER A 251 15.64 24.27 -14.90
N LYS A 252 14.73 24.81 -15.71
CA LYS A 252 15.08 25.80 -16.75
C LYS A 252 15.51 27.18 -16.21
N SER A 253 16.14 27.21 -15.03
CA SER A 253 17.29 28.04 -14.65
C SER A 253 17.61 27.74 -13.18
N ILE A 254 18.89 27.55 -12.84
CA ILE A 254 19.40 27.42 -11.46
C ILE A 254 19.27 28.77 -10.68
N LEU A 255 18.50 29.73 -11.21
CA LEU A 255 18.32 31.09 -10.69
C LEU A 255 16.86 31.54 -10.86
N GLY A 256 16.02 31.35 -9.84
CA GLY A 256 14.81 32.17 -9.63
C GLY A 256 13.43 31.50 -9.68
N GLY A 257 12.89 31.12 -8.51
CA GLY A 257 11.46 31.18 -8.19
C GLY A 257 10.54 30.13 -8.82
N ALA A 258 10.08 30.33 -10.06
CA ALA A 258 8.92 29.63 -10.61
C ALA A 258 9.21 28.18 -11.08
N ALA A 259 10.36 27.94 -11.70
CA ALA A 259 10.74 26.60 -12.18
C ALA A 259 11.13 25.65 -11.02
N GLY A 260 11.74 26.18 -9.96
CA GLY A 260 12.06 25.41 -8.74
C GLY A 260 10.80 24.92 -8.02
N VAL A 261 9.74 25.74 -7.99
CA VAL A 261 8.44 25.37 -7.44
C VAL A 261 7.80 24.22 -8.21
N GLY A 262 7.96 24.16 -9.54
CA GLY A 262 7.47 23.04 -10.36
C GLY A 262 8.16 21.72 -10.04
N MET A 263 9.51 21.72 -9.98
CA MET A 263 10.27 20.52 -9.61
C MET A 263 9.99 20.08 -8.16
N GLN A 264 9.88 21.02 -7.23
CA GLN A 264 9.53 20.72 -5.84
C GLN A 264 8.14 20.08 -5.74
N GLN A 265 7.15 20.57 -6.49
CA GLN A 265 5.82 19.96 -6.51
C GLN A 265 5.83 18.57 -7.15
N ALA A 266 6.59 18.37 -8.24
CA ALA A 266 6.78 17.06 -8.84
C ALA A 266 7.38 16.05 -7.83
N ILE A 267 8.45 16.43 -7.12
CA ILE A 267 9.04 15.61 -6.06
C ILE A 267 8.01 15.34 -4.96
N ARG A 268 7.35 16.40 -4.47
CA ARG A 268 6.42 16.32 -3.36
C ARG A 268 5.28 15.36 -3.63
N TYR A 269 4.51 15.61 -4.68
CA TYR A 269 3.35 14.81 -5.03
C TYR A 269 3.75 13.44 -5.56
N GLY A 270 4.86 13.35 -6.30
CA GLY A 270 5.38 12.08 -6.81
C GLY A 270 5.80 11.15 -5.68
N VAL A 271 6.60 11.62 -4.73
CA VAL A 271 7.02 10.81 -3.58
C VAL A 271 5.83 10.51 -2.66
N ALA A 272 5.02 11.51 -2.30
CA ALA A 272 3.89 11.31 -1.38
C ALA A 272 2.86 10.31 -1.93
N ARG A 273 2.45 10.45 -3.20
CA ARG A 273 1.48 9.53 -3.81
C ARG A 273 2.10 8.18 -4.18
N GLY A 274 3.40 8.16 -4.52
CA GLY A 274 4.16 6.93 -4.72
C GLY A 274 4.19 6.07 -3.45
N LEU A 275 4.58 6.67 -2.33
CA LEU A 275 4.62 5.99 -1.01
C LEU A 275 3.22 5.62 -0.51
N PHE A 276 2.21 6.46 -0.76
CA PHE A 276 0.83 6.10 -0.44
C PHE A 276 0.34 4.87 -1.21
N SER A 277 0.78 4.71 -2.47
CA SER A 277 0.41 3.56 -3.31
C SER A 277 1.12 2.29 -2.86
N ASN A 278 2.45 2.29 -2.83
CA ASN A 278 3.21 1.07 -2.54
C ASN A 278 3.37 0.77 -1.04
N GLU A 279 3.07 1.74 -0.17
CA GLU A 279 3.14 1.64 1.29
C GLU A 279 4.52 1.27 1.86
N ALA A 280 5.59 1.44 1.07
CA ALA A 280 6.94 1.13 1.52
C ALA A 280 7.40 2.14 2.60
N GLY A 281 7.85 1.62 3.75
CA GLY A 281 8.24 2.44 4.90
C GLY A 281 7.07 2.95 5.75
N MET A 282 5.83 2.64 5.38
CA MET A 282 4.64 2.98 6.18
C MET A 282 4.36 1.98 7.32
N GLY A 283 4.83 0.73 7.20
CA GLY A 283 4.61 -0.31 8.21
C GLY A 283 3.29 -1.08 8.08
N SER A 284 2.54 -0.91 7.01
CA SER A 284 1.22 -1.52 6.85
C SER A 284 1.27 -2.97 6.35
N THR A 285 1.75 -3.22 5.14
CA THR A 285 1.82 -4.55 4.53
C THR A 285 2.70 -5.58 5.27
N PRO A 286 3.68 -5.22 6.13
CA PRO A 286 4.37 -6.21 6.98
C PRO A 286 3.42 -6.99 7.90
N ASN A 287 2.22 -6.48 8.19
CA ASN A 287 1.20 -7.20 8.96
C ASN A 287 0.69 -8.46 8.24
N SER A 288 0.57 -8.48 6.90
CA SER A 288 0.25 -9.72 6.16
C SER A 288 1.48 -10.60 5.98
N HIS A 289 2.64 -9.99 5.71
CA HIS A 289 3.87 -10.77 5.55
C HIS A 289 4.27 -11.50 6.83
N ALA A 290 3.97 -10.98 8.03
CA ALA A 290 4.30 -11.63 9.30
C ALA A 290 3.67 -13.02 9.48
N VAL A 291 2.46 -13.22 8.93
CA VAL A 291 1.67 -14.44 9.15
C VAL A 291 1.87 -15.49 8.04
N ALA A 292 2.76 -15.21 7.09
CA ALA A 292 3.13 -16.17 6.05
C ALA A 292 3.99 -17.30 6.62
N ASP A 293 3.57 -18.54 6.43
CA ASP A 293 4.33 -19.71 6.84
C ASP A 293 5.44 -20.00 5.82
N VAL A 294 6.68 -19.65 6.17
CA VAL A 294 7.85 -19.83 5.30
C VAL A 294 9.05 -20.33 6.10
N GLU A 295 9.92 -21.06 5.40
CA GLU A 295 11.12 -21.67 5.99
C GLU A 295 12.17 -20.62 6.37
N HIS A 296 12.19 -19.47 5.69
CA HIS A 296 13.17 -18.41 5.94
C HIS A 296 12.58 -16.98 5.76
N PRO A 297 12.82 -16.02 6.69
CA PRO A 297 12.22 -14.68 6.63
C PRO A 297 12.50 -13.88 5.35
N ALA A 298 13.70 -14.05 4.78
CA ALA A 298 14.10 -13.39 3.53
C ALA A 298 13.14 -13.70 2.36
N GLU A 299 12.47 -14.84 2.39
CA GLU A 299 11.50 -15.23 1.37
C GLU A 299 10.30 -14.28 1.32
N GLN A 300 9.84 -13.82 2.49
CA GLN A 300 8.81 -12.79 2.55
C GLN A 300 9.34 -11.41 2.20
N GLY A 301 10.57 -11.09 2.59
CA GLY A 301 11.22 -9.85 2.17
C GLY A 301 11.25 -9.71 0.65
N LEU A 302 11.67 -10.76 -0.06
CA LEU A 302 11.69 -10.77 -1.53
C LEU A 302 10.28 -10.71 -2.12
N SER A 303 9.32 -11.42 -1.54
CA SER A 303 7.92 -11.36 -2.00
C SER A 303 7.35 -9.96 -1.87
N ALA A 304 7.61 -9.28 -0.75
CA ALA A 304 7.16 -7.91 -0.49
C ALA A 304 7.77 -6.90 -1.49
N MET A 305 9.03 -7.09 -1.90
CA MET A 305 9.64 -6.28 -2.95
C MET A 305 8.90 -6.40 -4.29
N ILE A 306 8.50 -7.62 -4.65
CA ILE A 306 7.73 -7.85 -5.88
C ILE A 306 6.35 -7.18 -5.78
N ALA A 307 5.72 -7.18 -4.60
CA ALA A 307 4.46 -6.47 -4.36
C ALA A 307 4.57 -4.98 -4.70
N VAL A 308 5.60 -4.29 -4.20
CA VAL A 308 5.89 -2.87 -4.50
C VAL A 308 6.14 -2.63 -5.99
N CYS A 309 6.81 -3.57 -6.67
CA CYS A 309 7.03 -3.48 -8.11
C CYS A 309 5.72 -3.61 -8.91
N ILE A 310 4.87 -4.59 -8.58
CA ILE A 310 3.56 -4.75 -9.22
C ILE A 310 2.70 -3.50 -9.02
N ASP A 311 2.68 -2.96 -7.81
CA ASP A 311 1.93 -1.75 -7.47
C ASP A 311 2.37 -0.55 -8.33
N THR A 312 3.61 -0.10 -8.18
CA THR A 312 4.00 1.20 -8.74
C THR A 312 4.56 1.06 -10.15
N MET A 313 5.45 0.09 -10.39
CA MET A 313 6.13 -0.02 -11.69
C MET A 313 5.19 -0.53 -12.78
N LEU A 314 4.19 -1.33 -12.42
CA LEU A 314 3.22 -1.88 -13.36
C LEU A 314 1.87 -1.16 -13.31
N VAL A 315 1.14 -1.17 -12.19
CA VAL A 315 -0.21 -0.58 -12.14
C VAL A 315 -0.19 0.95 -12.20
N CYS A 316 0.60 1.63 -11.36
CA CYS A 316 0.66 3.10 -11.40
C CYS A 316 1.23 3.65 -12.72
N THR A 317 2.22 2.95 -13.30
CA THR A 317 2.71 3.28 -14.64
C THR A 317 1.61 3.12 -15.69
N ALA A 318 0.83 2.05 -15.65
CA ALA A 318 -0.29 1.86 -16.57
C ALA A 318 -1.31 3.01 -16.44
N THR A 319 -1.73 3.34 -15.22
CA THR A 319 -2.62 4.49 -14.93
C THR A 319 -2.04 5.80 -15.46
N THR A 320 -0.74 6.03 -15.22
CA THR A 320 -0.06 7.25 -15.68
C THR A 320 -0.15 7.37 -17.19
N LEU A 321 0.23 6.30 -17.91
CA LEU A 321 0.29 6.33 -19.36
C LEU A 321 -1.11 6.53 -19.94
N ILE A 322 -2.16 5.89 -19.41
CA ILE A 322 -3.52 6.12 -19.92
C ILE A 322 -3.98 7.56 -19.68
N ILE A 323 -3.70 8.16 -18.52
CA ILE A 323 -4.09 9.55 -18.22
C ILE A 323 -3.38 10.50 -19.18
N LEU A 324 -2.04 10.43 -19.24
CA LEU A 324 -1.24 11.39 -20.00
C LEU A 324 -1.40 11.23 -21.52
N THR A 325 -1.51 10.01 -22.04
CA THR A 325 -1.65 9.77 -23.48
C THR A 325 -3.03 10.19 -24.02
N THR A 326 -4.07 10.11 -23.19
CA THR A 326 -5.43 10.57 -23.54
C THR A 326 -5.61 12.07 -23.29
N GLY A 327 -4.80 12.66 -22.41
CA GLY A 327 -4.94 14.07 -22.01
C GLY A 327 -6.05 14.32 -20.99
N ALA A 328 -6.55 13.25 -20.34
CA ALA A 328 -7.68 13.32 -19.42
C ALA A 328 -7.47 14.26 -18.22
N GLN A 329 -6.22 14.48 -17.81
CA GLN A 329 -5.86 15.41 -16.73
C GLN A 329 -6.28 16.87 -17.00
N ASN A 330 -6.58 17.23 -18.26
CA ASN A 330 -6.95 18.59 -18.64
C ASN A 330 -8.46 18.85 -18.60
N LEU A 331 -9.29 17.86 -18.24
CA LEU A 331 -10.76 17.93 -18.34
C LEU A 331 -11.44 18.41 -17.04
N GLY A 332 -10.67 18.84 -16.04
CA GLY A 332 -11.21 19.41 -14.78
C GLY A 332 -11.81 18.39 -13.82
N ALA A 333 -11.63 17.09 -14.06
CA ALA A 333 -11.97 16.05 -13.09
C ALA A 333 -10.92 15.96 -11.97
N GLU A 334 -11.31 15.38 -10.84
CA GLU A 334 -10.46 15.19 -9.66
C GLU A 334 -10.38 13.71 -9.28
N GLY A 335 -9.30 13.32 -8.60
CA GLY A 335 -9.11 11.96 -8.09
C GLY A 335 -9.33 10.88 -9.14
N ALA A 336 -10.13 9.86 -8.80
CA ALA A 336 -10.42 8.73 -9.69
C ALA A 336 -11.21 9.15 -10.94
N GLY A 337 -11.92 10.28 -10.89
CA GLY A 337 -12.67 10.82 -12.03
C GLY A 337 -11.76 11.17 -13.20
N VAL A 338 -10.51 11.60 -12.97
CA VAL A 338 -9.53 11.86 -14.06
C VAL A 338 -9.25 10.59 -14.85
N THR A 339 -9.00 9.48 -14.15
CA THR A 339 -8.80 8.20 -14.82
C THR A 339 -10.08 7.75 -15.51
N GLN A 340 -11.26 8.03 -14.93
CA GLN A 340 -12.55 7.71 -15.54
C GLN A 340 -12.76 8.42 -16.86
N GLU A 341 -12.31 9.67 -16.98
CA GLU A 341 -12.31 10.39 -18.25
C GLU A 341 -11.35 9.80 -19.27
N ALA A 342 -10.18 9.28 -18.87
CA ALA A 342 -9.29 8.58 -19.81
C ALA A 342 -9.98 7.37 -20.45
N PHE A 343 -10.72 6.59 -19.67
CA PHE A 343 -11.52 5.47 -20.18
C PHE A 343 -12.72 5.95 -21.02
N ASN A 344 -13.34 7.08 -20.66
CA ASN A 344 -14.41 7.70 -21.43
C ASN A 344 -13.93 8.16 -22.82
N LEU A 345 -12.77 8.80 -22.89
CA LEU A 345 -12.17 9.24 -24.15
C LEU A 345 -11.85 8.06 -25.09
N ALA A 346 -11.48 6.91 -24.53
CA ALA A 346 -11.14 5.73 -25.31
C ALA A 346 -12.37 4.91 -25.76
N PHE A 347 -13.38 4.75 -24.90
CA PHE A 347 -14.47 3.79 -25.12
C PHE A 347 -15.87 4.36 -24.85
N GLY A 348 -15.99 5.68 -24.67
CA GLY A 348 -17.24 6.36 -24.31
C GLY A 348 -17.80 5.88 -22.96
N PRO A 349 -19.14 5.91 -22.80
CA PRO A 349 -19.81 5.54 -21.55
C PRO A 349 -19.51 4.11 -21.06
N ILE A 350 -19.16 3.19 -21.97
CA ILE A 350 -18.76 1.82 -21.61
C ILE A 350 -17.44 1.83 -20.85
N GLY A 351 -16.49 2.69 -21.25
CA GLY A 351 -15.22 2.87 -20.55
C GLY A 351 -15.40 3.38 -19.13
N GLN A 352 -16.30 4.36 -18.92
CA GLN A 352 -16.60 4.89 -17.58
C GLN A 352 -17.14 3.81 -16.64
N LYS A 353 -18.06 2.96 -17.14
CA LYS A 353 -18.62 1.83 -16.40
C LYS A 353 -17.57 0.75 -16.13
N PHE A 354 -16.72 0.46 -17.11
CA PHE A 354 -15.62 -0.48 -16.95
C PHE A 354 -14.67 -0.05 -15.82
N LEU A 355 -14.22 1.22 -15.82
CA LEU A 355 -13.36 1.70 -14.74
C LEU A 355 -14.08 1.67 -13.39
N ALA A 356 -15.36 2.03 -13.32
CA ALA A 356 -16.10 1.99 -12.07
C ALA A 356 -16.11 0.59 -11.45
N ILE A 357 -16.28 -0.46 -12.28
CA ILE A 357 -16.21 -1.86 -11.83
C ILE A 357 -14.78 -2.21 -11.38
N CYS A 358 -13.76 -1.88 -12.18
CA CYS A 358 -12.36 -2.15 -11.83
C CYS A 358 -11.95 -1.48 -10.52
N LEU A 359 -12.26 -0.18 -10.35
CA LEU A 359 -11.96 0.57 -9.14
C LEU A 359 -12.71 0.00 -7.94
N THR A 360 -13.96 -0.45 -8.13
CA THR A 360 -14.72 -1.11 -7.05
C THR A 360 -13.95 -2.31 -6.52
N PHE A 361 -13.44 -3.19 -7.38
CA PHE A 361 -12.64 -4.34 -6.92
C PHE A 361 -11.32 -3.92 -6.28
N PHE A 362 -10.57 -3.00 -6.90
CA PHE A 362 -9.30 -2.49 -6.35
C PHE A 362 -9.50 -1.95 -4.94
N ALA A 363 -10.34 -0.92 -4.82
CA ALA A 363 -10.59 -0.24 -3.55
C ALA A 363 -11.27 -1.15 -2.51
N PHE A 364 -12.13 -2.08 -2.93
CA PHE A 364 -12.74 -3.04 -2.00
C PHE A 364 -11.73 -4.05 -1.45
N THR A 365 -10.80 -4.54 -2.28
CA THR A 365 -9.71 -5.39 -1.79
C THR A 365 -8.79 -4.65 -0.83
N THR A 366 -8.54 -3.35 -1.08
CA THR A 366 -7.82 -2.49 -0.13
C THR A 366 -8.55 -2.31 1.18
N ILE A 367 -9.89 -2.13 1.14
CA ILE A 367 -10.71 -2.05 2.36
C ILE A 367 -10.51 -3.29 3.23
N ILE A 368 -10.47 -4.46 2.60
CA ILE A 368 -10.26 -5.74 3.28
C ILE A 368 -8.84 -5.83 3.86
N GLY A 369 -7.82 -5.47 3.10
CA GLY A 369 -6.42 -5.48 3.54
C GLY A 369 -6.17 -4.56 4.73
N TRP A 370 -6.63 -3.30 4.64
CA TRP A 370 -6.49 -2.31 5.71
C TRP A 370 -7.34 -2.63 6.94
N TYR A 371 -8.54 -3.18 6.74
CA TYR A 371 -9.30 -3.76 7.84
C TYR A 371 -8.46 -4.81 8.59
N TYR A 372 -7.85 -5.76 7.87
CA TYR A 372 -7.03 -6.81 8.45
C TYR A 372 -5.82 -6.26 9.21
N PHE A 373 -5.12 -5.26 8.66
CA PHE A 373 -3.98 -4.63 9.34
C PHE A 373 -4.40 -3.95 10.63
N GLY A 374 -5.53 -3.22 10.64
CA GLY A 374 -6.07 -2.65 11.86
C GLY A 374 -6.54 -3.72 12.85
N GLU A 375 -7.15 -4.83 12.39
CA GLU A 375 -7.52 -5.96 13.26
C GLU A 375 -6.29 -6.56 13.96
N ASN A 376 -5.19 -6.74 13.23
CA ASN A 376 -3.95 -7.25 13.78
C ASN A 376 -3.37 -6.33 14.88
N ASN A 377 -3.52 -5.02 14.72
CA ASN A 377 -3.08 -4.03 15.71
C ASN A 377 -4.09 -3.87 16.87
N ILE A 378 -5.38 -4.12 16.64
CA ILE A 378 -6.37 -4.29 17.71
C ILE A 378 -6.00 -5.50 18.58
N ARG A 379 -5.59 -6.62 17.98
CA ARG A 379 -5.12 -7.81 18.72
C ARG A 379 -3.85 -7.55 19.53
N PHE A 380 -2.99 -6.66 19.04
CA PHE A 380 -1.80 -6.22 19.77
C PHE A 380 -2.17 -5.40 21.02
N LEU A 381 -3.08 -4.43 20.90
CA LEU A 381 -3.47 -3.52 21.98
C LEU A 381 -4.45 -4.15 22.97
N PHE A 382 -5.46 -4.84 22.45
CA PHE A 382 -6.60 -5.34 23.19
C PHE A 382 -6.71 -6.85 23.01
N LYS A 383 -6.80 -7.56 24.13
CA LYS A 383 -7.02 -9.01 24.12
C LYS A 383 -8.54 -9.27 24.02
N GLY A 384 -8.95 -10.03 23.02
CA GLY A 384 -10.29 -10.64 22.98
C GLY A 384 -11.19 -10.26 21.79
N LYS A 385 -12.15 -11.16 21.52
CA LYS A 385 -13.06 -11.08 20.36
C LYS A 385 -13.99 -9.85 20.39
N LYS A 386 -14.29 -9.31 21.58
CA LYS A 386 -15.16 -8.13 21.74
C LYS A 386 -14.54 -6.88 21.13
N ALA A 387 -13.24 -6.64 21.36
CA ALA A 387 -12.53 -5.50 20.78
C ALA A 387 -12.52 -5.55 19.25
N ILE A 388 -12.30 -6.74 18.68
CA ILE A 388 -12.38 -6.96 17.23
C ILE A 388 -13.76 -6.64 16.68
N ARG A 389 -14.84 -7.09 17.34
CA ARG A 389 -16.21 -6.77 16.89
C ARG A 389 -16.53 -5.28 16.97
N ILE A 390 -16.08 -4.60 18.02
CA ILE A 390 -16.25 -3.14 18.13
C ILE A 390 -15.51 -2.44 16.99
N TYR A 391 -14.25 -2.83 16.75
CA TYR A 391 -13.46 -2.32 15.62
C TYR A 391 -14.17 -2.55 14.28
N GLN A 392 -14.66 -3.77 14.01
CA GLN A 392 -15.44 -4.09 12.81
C GLN A 392 -16.60 -3.12 12.58
N VAL A 393 -17.44 -2.91 13.60
CA VAL A 393 -18.59 -2.00 13.50
C VAL A 393 -18.15 -0.59 13.19
N ILE A 394 -17.09 -0.09 13.83
CA ILE A 394 -16.56 1.25 13.59
C ILE A 394 -16.04 1.37 12.16
N VAL A 395 -15.27 0.39 11.65
CA VAL A 395 -14.79 0.40 10.25
C VAL A 395 -15.96 0.49 9.27
N LEU A 396 -17.04 -0.28 9.48
CA LEU A 396 -18.23 -0.23 8.63
C LEU A 396 -18.92 1.14 8.66
N ILE A 397 -18.98 1.79 9.82
CA ILE A 397 -19.49 3.16 9.94
C ILE A 397 -18.62 4.14 9.13
N PHE A 398 -17.29 4.03 9.25
CA PHE A 398 -16.37 4.89 8.50
C PHE A 398 -16.47 4.68 6.98
N ILE A 399 -16.70 3.44 6.51
CA ILE A 399 -16.98 3.15 5.10
C ILE A 399 -18.23 3.89 4.62
N ILE A 400 -19.33 3.86 5.40
CA ILE A 400 -20.56 4.55 5.02
C ILE A 400 -20.35 6.06 5.06
N LEU A 401 -19.76 6.59 6.13
CA LEU A 401 -19.53 8.02 6.29
C LEU A 401 -18.62 8.58 5.19
N GLY A 402 -17.55 7.87 4.84
CA GLY A 402 -16.60 8.25 3.81
C GLY A 402 -17.20 8.33 2.42
N SER A 403 -18.20 7.49 2.11
CA SER A 403 -18.76 7.38 0.76
C SER A 403 -19.36 8.67 0.22
N PHE A 404 -19.82 9.57 1.09
CA PHE A 404 -20.48 10.83 0.73
C PHE A 404 -19.74 12.09 1.23
N GLN A 405 -18.49 11.96 1.70
CA GLN A 405 -17.65 13.12 2.03
C GLN A 405 -17.02 13.75 0.78
N LYS A 406 -16.48 14.96 0.93
CA LYS A 406 -15.65 15.59 -0.10
C LYS A 406 -14.32 14.85 -0.27
N VAL A 407 -13.89 14.67 -1.52
CA VAL A 407 -12.64 14.00 -1.90
C VAL A 407 -11.45 14.64 -1.17
N ASP A 408 -11.27 15.95 -1.27
CA ASP A 408 -10.15 16.65 -0.62
C ASP A 408 -10.07 16.44 0.89
N LEU A 409 -11.21 16.37 1.58
CA LEU A 409 -11.25 16.18 3.02
C LEU A 409 -10.74 14.79 3.41
N VAL A 410 -11.22 13.72 2.74
CA VAL A 410 -10.82 12.35 3.08
C VAL A 410 -9.34 12.11 2.78
N TRP A 411 -8.83 12.66 1.67
CA TRP A 411 -7.42 12.56 1.31
C TRP A 411 -6.51 13.35 2.25
N SER A 412 -6.91 14.57 2.62
CA SER A 412 -6.14 15.39 3.56
C SER A 412 -6.04 14.75 4.94
N LEU A 413 -7.13 14.14 5.42
CA LEU A 413 -7.12 13.36 6.66
C LEU A 413 -6.21 12.13 6.53
N ALA A 414 -6.29 11.40 5.41
CA ALA A 414 -5.47 10.22 5.20
C ALA A 414 -3.98 10.55 5.18
N ASP A 415 -3.58 11.63 4.52
CA ASP A 415 -2.19 12.12 4.52
C ASP A 415 -1.70 12.42 5.93
N MET A 416 -2.52 13.07 6.75
CA MET A 416 -2.16 13.44 8.12
C MET A 416 -1.92 12.19 8.97
N PHE A 417 -2.89 11.27 8.99
CA PHE A 417 -2.80 10.08 9.83
C PHE A 417 -1.73 9.10 9.33
N ASN A 418 -1.57 8.94 8.02
CA ASN A 418 -0.47 8.14 7.45
C ASN A 418 0.88 8.75 7.81
N GLY A 419 1.01 10.07 7.72
CA GLY A 419 2.25 10.74 8.08
C GLY A 419 2.64 10.54 9.55
N ILE A 420 1.65 10.56 10.44
CA ILE A 420 1.86 10.24 11.87
C ILE A 420 2.23 8.76 12.06
N MET A 421 1.56 7.86 11.35
CA MET A 421 1.79 6.41 11.42
C MET A 421 3.20 6.00 10.97
N VAL A 422 3.74 6.65 9.94
CA VAL A 422 5.08 6.34 9.40
C VAL A 422 6.18 6.52 10.44
N ILE A 423 6.10 7.54 11.29
CA ILE A 423 7.18 7.95 12.20
C ILE A 423 7.69 6.79 13.07
N PRO A 424 6.85 6.13 13.90
CA PRO A 424 7.29 5.03 14.75
C PRO A 424 7.84 3.83 13.95
N ASN A 425 7.26 3.55 12.79
CA ASN A 425 7.71 2.48 11.91
C ASN A 425 9.12 2.75 11.37
N LEU A 426 9.34 3.95 10.87
CA LEU A 426 10.62 4.36 10.30
C LEU A 426 11.75 4.32 11.34
N ILE A 427 11.44 4.71 12.59
CA ILE A 427 12.35 4.53 13.73
C ILE A 427 12.70 3.05 13.90
N GLY A 428 11.71 2.16 13.97
CA GLY A 428 11.95 0.72 14.09
C GLY A 428 12.86 0.18 12.98
N VAL A 429 12.56 0.51 11.73
CA VAL A 429 13.34 0.10 10.55
C VAL A 429 14.78 0.62 10.61
N LEU A 430 15.00 1.90 10.91
CA LEU A 430 16.33 2.51 10.95
C LEU A 430 17.24 1.92 12.04
N PHE A 431 16.68 1.46 13.15
CA PHE A 431 17.46 0.84 14.21
C PHE A 431 17.68 -0.66 13.97
N LEU A 432 16.75 -1.35 13.30
CA LEU A 432 16.75 -2.80 13.17
C LEU A 432 17.20 -3.33 11.79
N PHE A 433 17.41 -2.49 10.77
CA PHE A 433 17.76 -2.97 9.41
C PHE A 433 19.04 -3.83 9.35
N LYS A 434 19.96 -3.68 10.32
CA LYS A 434 21.17 -4.52 10.43
C LYS A 434 20.83 -6.00 10.63
N GLU A 435 19.70 -6.29 11.28
CA GLU A 435 19.24 -7.66 11.47
C GLU A 435 18.71 -8.26 10.17
N SER A 436 17.94 -7.50 9.39
CA SER A 436 17.51 -7.91 8.04
C SER A 436 18.71 -8.15 7.12
N LYS A 437 19.78 -7.36 7.26
CA LYS A 437 21.04 -7.62 6.55
C LYS A 437 21.68 -8.95 6.96
N ALA A 438 21.67 -9.30 8.25
CA ALA A 438 22.17 -10.59 8.72
C ALA A 438 21.31 -11.75 8.19
N ILE A 439 19.98 -11.61 8.21
CA ILE A 439 19.03 -12.56 7.63
C ILE A 439 19.30 -12.76 6.13
N LEU A 440 19.50 -11.68 5.36
CA LEU A 440 19.78 -11.79 3.93
C LEU A 440 21.12 -12.49 3.67
N LYS A 441 22.15 -12.22 4.48
CA LYS A 441 23.45 -12.89 4.37
C LYS A 441 23.35 -14.38 4.67
N ASP A 442 22.58 -14.76 5.69
CA ASP A 442 22.33 -16.16 6.03
C ASP A 442 21.61 -16.87 4.88
N TYR A 443 20.55 -16.26 4.37
CA TYR A 443 19.81 -16.73 3.21
C TYR A 443 20.70 -16.99 1.98
N ASP A 444 21.50 -15.98 1.60
CA ASP A 444 22.44 -16.10 0.48
C ASP A 444 23.43 -17.25 0.70
N SER A 445 23.89 -17.43 1.94
CA SER A 445 24.84 -18.49 2.29
C SER A 445 24.21 -19.88 2.18
N GLN A 446 22.97 -20.07 2.64
CA GLN A 446 22.25 -21.34 2.50
C GLN A 446 22.00 -21.70 1.03
N ILE A 447 21.60 -20.72 0.20
CA ILE A 447 21.39 -20.92 -1.24
C ILE A 447 22.69 -21.30 -1.95
N LEU A 448 23.80 -20.60 -1.65
CA LEU A 448 25.10 -20.89 -2.24
C LEU A 448 25.60 -22.30 -1.86
N ARG A 449 25.26 -22.79 -0.66
CA ARG A 449 25.58 -24.15 -0.22
C ARG A 449 24.62 -25.22 -0.76
N GLY A 450 23.53 -24.83 -1.42
CA GLY A 450 22.49 -25.77 -1.89
C GLY A 450 21.72 -26.45 -0.76
N GLU A 451 21.70 -25.84 0.42
CA GLU A 451 21.03 -26.38 1.61
C GLU A 451 19.51 -26.17 1.53
N LYS A 452 18.75 -27.03 2.24
CA LYS A 452 17.34 -26.72 2.51
C LYS A 452 17.30 -25.48 3.40
N LEU A 453 16.52 -24.49 2.96
CA LEU A 453 16.29 -23.27 3.72
C LEU A 453 15.73 -23.59 5.11
N HIS A 454 16.29 -22.93 6.13
CA HIS A 454 15.83 -23.03 7.51
C HIS A 454 16.13 -21.73 8.27
N TYR A 455 15.28 -21.39 9.22
CA TYR A 455 15.48 -20.27 10.13
C TYR A 455 14.91 -20.58 11.51
N LYS A 456 15.60 -20.14 12.56
CA LYS A 456 15.13 -20.32 13.94
C LYS A 456 14.25 -19.14 14.35
N TYR A 457 12.93 -19.33 14.33
CA TYR A 457 11.95 -18.33 14.75
C TYR A 457 11.84 -18.20 16.28
N GLU A 458 12.78 -17.47 16.88
CA GLU A 458 12.90 -17.37 18.35
C GLU A 458 11.67 -16.79 19.05
N TYR A 459 10.97 -15.85 18.40
CA TYR A 459 9.80 -15.18 18.98
C TYR A 459 8.48 -15.92 18.74
N GLU A 460 8.45 -16.85 17.80
CA GLU A 460 7.20 -17.55 17.44
C GLU A 460 6.68 -18.42 18.58
N ASN A 461 7.60 -18.99 19.38
CA ASN A 461 7.29 -19.84 20.53
C ASN A 461 7.03 -19.05 21.82
N ASN A 462 7.16 -17.72 21.82
CA ASN A 462 6.72 -16.89 22.93
C ASN A 462 5.19 -16.83 22.90
N GLU A 463 4.54 -17.79 23.58
CA GLU A 463 3.08 -17.73 23.75
C GLU A 463 2.69 -16.40 24.39
N LEU A 464 1.77 -15.68 23.75
CA LEU A 464 1.05 -14.59 24.40
C LEU A 464 0.23 -15.15 25.57
N LYS A 465 0.83 -15.16 26.77
CA LYS A 465 0.11 -15.48 28.02
C LYS A 465 -1.05 -14.47 28.18
N ASP A 466 -2.30 -14.92 28.11
CA ASP A 466 -3.42 -14.09 28.55
C ASP A 466 -3.26 -13.83 30.04
N TYR A 467 -3.34 -12.56 30.40
CA TYR A 467 -3.87 -12.21 31.70
C TYR A 467 -5.38 -12.29 31.51
N GLN A 468 -5.98 -13.36 32.04
CA GLN A 468 -7.43 -13.51 32.07
C GLN A 468 -8.04 -12.33 32.84
N LYS A 469 -8.87 -11.53 32.16
CA LYS A 469 -10.17 -11.03 32.64
C LYS A 469 -10.85 -10.19 31.56
#